data_AF-A0A818Z9L3-F1
#
_entry.id   AF-A0A818Z9L3-F1
#
_cell.length_a   1.000
_cell.length_b   1.000
_cell.length_c   1.000
_cell.angle_alpha   90.00
_cell.angle_beta   90.00
_cell.angle_gamma   90.00
#
_symmetry.space_group_name_H-M   'P 1'
#
loop_
_entity.id
_entity.type
_entity.pdbx_description
1 polymer ?
#
loop_
_entity_poly.entity_id
_entity_poly.type
_entity_poly.pdbx_seq_one_letter_code
_entity_poly.pdbx_strand_id
1 'polypeptide(L)'
;MADAIDKPPDVNNSLYPNVPFFCSSEKQQILSDDLPSLELVRQMIKYQTFLRLSDPIQQLFDLYHKDDNAITMVLDLVQQHVVEHFGYRHVNALRTAISRFPNDPIIKEAFYVKHNKITQGLVNQGQYAIDRLNQLFRSHSPNMRLLTIYIAEAHARDQWPAGKTISCVDQPKTLEQRLENACQFKNKYNFEMLMLVDSMDNTFHKTYGSWPFRFYIINNGKLIFKAEPGETTYAYDLNELDTWIDNFYQR
;
A
#
# COMPACT_ATOMS: atom_id res chain seq x y z
N MET A 1 -45.08 -30.68 4.61
CA MET A 1 -44.46 -31.17 5.86
C MET A 1 -42.96 -31.07 5.65
N ALA A 2 -42.26 -30.51 6.63
CA ALA A 2 -40.90 -29.96 6.59
C ALA A 2 -39.86 -30.74 5.76
N ASP A 3 -39.22 -30.03 4.83
CA ASP A 3 -37.96 -30.43 4.22
C ASP A 3 -36.80 -30.24 5.21
N ALA A 4 -35.92 -31.24 5.27
CA ALA A 4 -34.79 -31.32 6.16
C ALA A 4 -33.75 -30.23 5.85
N ILE A 5 -33.40 -29.46 6.87
CA ILE A 5 -32.30 -28.51 6.86
C ILE A 5 -31.00 -29.31 6.91
N ASP A 6 -30.26 -29.29 5.80
CA ASP A 6 -28.96 -29.93 5.67
C ASP A 6 -27.95 -29.24 6.59
N LYS A 7 -27.24 -30.05 7.36
CA LYS A 7 -26.29 -29.62 8.41
C LYS A 7 -25.01 -29.16 7.69
N PRO A 8 -24.38 -28.03 8.04
CA PRO A 8 -23.11 -27.65 7.42
C PRO A 8 -22.06 -28.75 7.68
N PRO A 9 -21.23 -29.10 6.68
CA PRO A 9 -20.29 -30.19 6.81
C PRO A 9 -19.24 -29.89 7.88
N ASP A 10 -18.95 -30.90 8.70
CA ASP A 10 -17.84 -30.92 9.65
C ASP A 10 -16.55 -30.51 8.93
N VAL A 11 -16.00 -29.35 9.31
CA VAL A 11 -14.71 -28.86 8.81
C VAL A 11 -13.61 -29.66 9.52
N ASN A 12 -13.45 -30.92 9.10
CA ASN A 12 -12.33 -31.74 9.50
C ASN A 12 -11.07 -31.29 8.75
N ASN A 13 -10.04 -31.07 9.55
CA ASN A 13 -8.78 -30.40 9.30
C ASN A 13 -7.82 -31.24 8.42
N SER A 14 -8.13 -31.49 7.13
CA SER A 14 -7.28 -32.41 6.33
C SER A 14 -7.13 -32.15 4.82
N LEU A 15 -7.38 -30.95 4.29
CA LEU A 15 -7.22 -30.73 2.83
C LEU A 15 -5.90 -30.07 2.38
N TYR A 16 -5.04 -29.61 3.28
CA TYR A 16 -3.71 -29.07 2.91
C TYR A 16 -2.66 -29.36 4.00
N PRO A 17 -1.58 -30.12 3.69
CA PRO A 17 -0.58 -30.46 4.69
C PRO A 17 0.37 -29.28 4.97
N ASN A 18 0.53 -28.94 6.26
CA ASN A 18 1.63 -28.20 6.89
C ASN A 18 2.17 -26.96 6.14
N VAL A 19 1.64 -25.77 6.45
CA VAL A 19 2.34 -24.48 6.25
C VAL A 19 3.31 -24.28 7.43
N PRO A 20 4.64 -24.43 7.26
CA PRO A 20 5.56 -24.50 8.38
C PRO A 20 6.25 -23.16 8.58
N PHE A 21 5.62 -22.19 9.26
CA PHE A 21 6.30 -20.88 9.44
C PHE A 21 6.20 -20.22 10.81
N PHE A 22 5.33 -20.68 11.71
CA PHE A 22 5.24 -20.10 13.04
C PHE A 22 5.74 -21.12 14.08
N CYS A 23 7.07 -21.21 14.22
CA CYS A 23 7.69 -21.87 15.36
C CYS A 23 7.68 -20.87 16.53
N SER A 24 6.66 -20.94 17.39
CA SER A 24 6.67 -20.23 18.67
C SER A 24 7.59 -20.99 19.62
N SER A 25 8.69 -20.35 20.05
CA SER A 25 9.35 -20.77 21.27
C SER A 25 8.40 -20.44 22.43
N GLU A 26 7.92 -21.49 23.09
CA GLU A 26 6.89 -21.43 24.13
C GLU A 26 7.32 -20.57 25.32
N LYS A 27 6.67 -19.41 25.45
CA LYS A 27 6.13 -18.99 26.74
C LYS A 27 4.61 -19.03 26.58
N GLN A 28 3.91 -19.80 27.40
CA GLN A 28 2.44 -19.77 27.46
C GLN A 28 2.00 -18.38 27.92
N GLN A 29 1.87 -17.46 26.97
CA GLN A 29 1.38 -16.12 27.20
C GLN A 29 -0.14 -16.22 27.32
N ILE A 30 -0.69 -15.75 28.44
CA ILE A 30 -2.15 -15.66 28.60
C ILE A 30 -2.65 -14.65 27.57
N LEU A 31 -3.33 -15.14 26.53
CA LEU A 31 -3.90 -14.30 25.48
C LEU A 31 -5.18 -13.63 26.00
N SER A 32 -5.28 -12.32 25.79
CA SER A 32 -6.43 -11.51 26.17
C SER A 32 -7.58 -11.64 25.17
N ASP A 33 -8.81 -11.60 25.69
CA ASP A 33 -10.05 -11.47 24.92
C ASP A 33 -10.51 -10.00 24.82
N ASP A 34 -9.82 -9.09 25.52
CA ASP A 34 -10.12 -7.66 25.48
C ASP A 34 -9.79 -7.04 24.12
N LEU A 35 -10.33 -5.85 23.89
CA LEU A 35 -10.05 -5.10 22.68
C LEU A 35 -8.81 -4.18 22.86
N PRO A 36 -7.83 -4.20 21.94
CA PRO A 36 -6.59 -3.44 22.04
C PRO A 36 -6.82 -1.93 21.99
N SER A 37 -5.93 -1.14 22.62
CA SER A 37 -5.93 0.32 22.51
C SER A 37 -5.59 0.79 21.08
N LEU A 38 -5.90 2.05 20.76
CA LEU A 38 -5.58 2.64 19.44
C LEU A 38 -4.09 2.47 19.09
N GLU A 39 -3.19 2.76 20.02
CA GLU A 39 -1.75 2.67 19.78
C GLU A 39 -1.31 1.25 19.48
N LEU A 40 -1.87 0.27 20.19
CA LEU A 40 -1.56 -1.14 19.96
C LEU A 40 -2.12 -1.62 18.62
N VAL A 41 -3.33 -1.19 18.25
CA VAL A 41 -3.89 -1.46 16.92
C VAL A 41 -3.01 -0.90 15.80
N ARG A 42 -2.48 0.33 15.96
CA ARG A 42 -1.54 0.91 14.97
C ARG A 42 -0.27 0.07 14.84
N GLN A 43 0.26 -0.44 15.95
CA GLN A 43 1.43 -1.33 15.94
C GLN A 43 1.12 -2.68 15.27
N MET A 44 -0.03 -3.28 15.57
CA MET A 44 -0.50 -4.51 14.95
C MET A 44 -0.65 -4.36 13.43
N ILE A 45 -1.21 -3.24 12.96
CA ILE A 45 -1.34 -2.92 11.53
C ILE A 45 0.02 -2.79 10.84
N LYS A 46 0.96 -2.07 11.46
CA LYS A 46 2.33 -1.95 10.93
C LYS A 46 3.02 -3.30 10.84
N TYR A 47 2.86 -4.14 11.86
CA TYR A 47 3.43 -5.49 11.89
C TYR A 47 2.77 -6.41 10.86
N GLN A 48 1.44 -6.36 10.71
CA GLN A 48 0.73 -7.06 9.65
C GLN A 48 1.26 -6.67 8.27
N THR A 49 1.47 -5.37 8.04
CA THR A 49 2.03 -4.86 6.77
C THR A 49 3.44 -5.40 6.54
N PHE A 50 4.29 -5.38 7.56
CA PHE A 50 5.63 -5.97 7.50
C PHE A 50 5.59 -7.46 7.12
N LEU A 51 4.75 -8.26 7.76
CA LEU A 51 4.61 -9.69 7.44
C LEU A 51 4.11 -9.91 6.02
N ARG A 52 3.12 -9.13 5.58
CA ARG A 52 2.59 -9.24 4.22
C ARG A 52 3.63 -8.94 3.16
N LEU A 53 4.63 -8.10 3.45
CA LEU A 53 5.74 -7.78 2.54
C LEU A 53 6.93 -8.73 2.68
N SER A 54 6.87 -9.71 3.59
CA SER A 54 7.96 -10.68 3.77
C SER A 54 7.98 -11.74 2.67
N ASP A 55 9.17 -12.23 2.32
CA ASP A 55 9.36 -13.23 1.27
C ASP A 55 8.45 -14.47 1.42
N PRO A 56 8.27 -15.07 2.63
CA PRO A 56 7.41 -16.25 2.76
C PRO A 56 5.95 -15.97 2.43
N ILE A 57 5.41 -14.83 2.87
CA ILE A 57 4.01 -14.48 2.62
C ILE A 57 3.81 -14.07 1.16
N GLN A 58 4.78 -13.36 0.57
CA GLN A 58 4.74 -13.02 -0.85
C GLN A 58 4.79 -14.27 -1.75
N GLN A 59 5.60 -15.28 -1.41
CA GLN A 59 5.60 -16.57 -2.12
C GLN A 59 4.23 -17.27 -2.07
N LEU A 60 3.54 -17.21 -0.93
CA LEU A 60 2.19 -17.77 -0.79
C LEU A 60 1.17 -17.00 -1.64
N PHE A 61 1.24 -15.67 -1.65
CA PHE A 61 0.37 -14.87 -2.52
C PHE A 61 0.63 -15.17 -4.00
N ASP A 62 1.89 -15.33 -4.41
CA ASP A 62 2.25 -15.72 -5.78
C ASP A 62 1.72 -17.12 -6.13
N LEU A 63 1.83 -18.08 -5.21
CA LEU A 63 1.33 -19.44 -5.42
C LEU A 63 -0.19 -19.48 -5.60
N TYR A 64 -0.92 -18.70 -4.82
CA TYR A 64 -2.38 -18.74 -4.74
C TYR A 64 -3.10 -17.60 -5.47
N HIS A 65 -2.41 -16.77 -6.26
CA HIS A 65 -2.97 -15.56 -6.87
C HIS A 65 -4.24 -15.76 -7.74
N LYS A 66 -4.54 -16.98 -8.18
CA LYS A 66 -5.74 -17.34 -8.96
C LYS A 66 -6.89 -17.92 -8.12
N ASP A 67 -6.67 -18.17 -6.84
CA ASP A 67 -7.64 -18.76 -5.91
C ASP A 67 -7.96 -17.77 -4.79
N ASP A 68 -9.08 -17.07 -4.95
CA ASP A 68 -9.54 -16.06 -4.00
C ASP A 68 -9.80 -16.63 -2.58
N ASN A 69 -10.16 -17.91 -2.46
CA ASN A 69 -10.36 -18.57 -1.16
C ASN A 69 -9.02 -18.81 -0.46
N ALA A 70 -8.02 -19.30 -1.20
CA ALA A 70 -6.68 -19.54 -0.67
C ALA A 70 -5.99 -18.23 -0.25
N ILE A 71 -6.13 -17.14 -1.02
CA ILE A 71 -5.62 -15.81 -0.63
C ILE A 71 -6.28 -15.32 0.66
N THR A 72 -7.59 -15.53 0.79
CA THR A 72 -8.33 -15.16 2.01
C THR A 72 -7.80 -15.95 3.22
N MET A 73 -7.51 -17.23 3.06
CA MET A 73 -6.90 -18.04 4.13
C MET A 73 -5.51 -17.52 4.53
N VAL A 74 -4.64 -17.17 3.58
CA VAL A 74 -3.31 -16.61 3.88
C VAL A 74 -3.43 -15.30 4.67
N LEU A 75 -4.36 -14.42 4.27
CA LEU A 75 -4.61 -13.18 5.00
C LEU A 75 -5.13 -13.43 6.42
N ASP A 76 -6.01 -14.41 6.60
CA ASP A 76 -6.55 -14.79 7.90
C ASP A 76 -5.48 -15.38 8.82
N LEU A 77 -4.59 -16.22 8.29
CA LEU A 77 -3.44 -16.75 9.04
C LEU A 77 -2.49 -15.63 9.48
N VAL A 78 -2.20 -14.67 8.61
CA VAL A 78 -1.37 -13.50 8.97
C VAL A 78 -2.06 -12.67 10.06
N GLN A 79 -3.37 -12.42 9.97
CA GLN A 79 -4.09 -11.69 11.01
C GLN A 79 -4.10 -12.43 12.34
N GLN A 80 -4.31 -13.76 12.32
CA GLN A 80 -4.26 -14.59 13.52
C GLN A 80 -2.88 -14.53 14.17
N HIS A 81 -1.82 -14.65 13.38
CA HIS A 81 -0.45 -14.52 13.90
C HIS A 81 -0.17 -13.15 14.53
N VAL A 82 -0.65 -12.07 13.89
CA VAL A 82 -0.51 -10.71 14.43
C VAL A 82 -1.23 -10.58 15.77
N VAL A 83 -2.46 -11.06 15.91
CA VAL A 83 -3.17 -10.94 17.19
C VAL A 83 -2.48 -11.73 18.30
N GLU A 84 -2.02 -12.95 18.01
CA GLU A 84 -1.30 -13.79 18.98
C GLU A 84 0.04 -13.16 19.39
N HIS A 85 0.79 -12.62 18.42
CA HIS A 85 2.07 -11.93 18.67
C HIS A 85 1.90 -10.75 19.64
N PHE A 86 0.77 -10.05 19.57
CA PHE A 86 0.45 -8.93 20.45
C PHE A 86 -0.32 -9.34 21.72
N GLY A 87 -0.49 -10.64 21.98
CA GLY A 87 -1.10 -11.16 23.20
C GLY A 87 -2.63 -11.21 23.16
N TYR A 88 -3.25 -11.29 21.98
CA TYR A 88 -4.71 -11.38 21.79
C TYR A 88 -5.10 -12.71 21.17
N ARG A 89 -6.26 -13.23 21.59
CA ARG A 89 -6.77 -14.52 21.12
C ARG A 89 -7.47 -14.44 19.77
N HIS A 90 -8.22 -13.37 19.56
CA HIS A 90 -9.20 -13.29 18.47
C HIS A 90 -8.85 -12.21 17.47
N VAL A 91 -8.95 -12.54 16.17
CA VAL A 91 -8.82 -11.59 15.05
C VAL A 91 -9.72 -10.36 15.16
N ASN A 92 -10.81 -10.42 15.95
CA ASN A 92 -11.68 -9.28 16.24
C ASN A 92 -10.92 -8.11 16.90
N ALA A 93 -9.83 -8.39 17.63
CA ALA A 93 -8.93 -7.36 18.14
C ALA A 93 -8.42 -6.42 17.03
N LEU A 94 -8.21 -6.96 15.82
CA LEU A 94 -7.77 -6.22 14.63
C LEU A 94 -8.93 -5.87 13.69
N ARG A 95 -9.84 -6.81 13.41
CA ARG A 95 -10.94 -6.64 12.42
C ARG A 95 -11.97 -5.58 12.82
N THR A 96 -12.10 -5.27 14.11
CA THR A 96 -13.02 -4.22 14.60
C THR A 96 -12.40 -2.82 14.59
N ALA A 97 -11.12 -2.68 14.24
CA ALA A 97 -10.39 -1.41 14.32
C ALA A 97 -11.05 -0.28 13.54
N ILE A 98 -11.53 -0.53 12.31
CA ILE A 98 -12.21 0.48 11.47
C ILE A 98 -13.49 1.01 12.13
N SER A 99 -14.24 0.14 12.80
CA SER A 99 -15.47 0.54 13.50
C SER A 99 -15.19 1.30 14.79
N ARG A 100 -14.08 0.98 15.46
CA ARG A 100 -13.70 1.58 16.75
C ARG A 100 -12.97 2.91 16.59
N PHE A 101 -12.21 3.05 15.52
CA PHE A 101 -11.36 4.20 15.24
C PHE A 101 -11.54 4.68 13.79
N PRO A 102 -12.77 5.04 13.39
CA PRO A 102 -13.10 5.30 11.99
C PRO A 102 -12.40 6.52 11.40
N ASN A 103 -11.83 7.40 12.22
CA ASN A 103 -11.13 8.62 11.79
C ASN A 103 -9.60 8.51 11.85
N ASP A 104 -9.07 7.36 12.28
CA ASP A 104 -7.63 7.18 12.37
C ASP A 104 -7.02 6.91 10.98
N PRO A 105 -6.02 7.70 10.54
CA PRO A 105 -5.50 7.62 9.18
C PRO A 105 -4.80 6.28 8.90
N ILE A 106 -4.06 5.72 9.87
CA ILE A 106 -3.37 4.44 9.72
C ILE A 106 -4.38 3.30 9.56
N ILE A 107 -5.45 3.33 10.35
CA ILE A 107 -6.51 2.32 10.29
C ILE A 107 -7.32 2.44 8.98
N LYS A 108 -7.67 3.65 8.55
CA LYS A 108 -8.33 3.87 7.25
C LYS A 108 -7.50 3.32 6.09
N GLU A 109 -6.19 3.63 6.07
CA GLU A 109 -5.28 3.21 5.00
C GLU A 109 -5.10 1.69 4.97
N ALA A 110 -4.96 1.04 6.13
CA ALA A 110 -4.72 -0.39 6.25
C ALA A 110 -5.88 -1.28 5.74
N PHE A 111 -7.13 -0.85 5.91
CA PHE A 111 -8.30 -1.61 5.45
C PHE A 111 -8.46 -1.60 3.93
N TYR A 112 -7.88 -0.61 3.24
CA TYR A 112 -7.83 -0.57 1.77
C TYR A 112 -6.79 -1.54 1.18
N VAL A 113 -5.82 -2.00 1.97
CA VAL A 113 -4.81 -3.00 1.56
C VAL A 113 -5.42 -4.42 1.50
N LYS A 114 -6.75 -4.59 1.46
CA LYS A 114 -7.38 -5.92 1.28
C LYS A 114 -7.15 -6.49 -0.14
N HIS A 115 -6.76 -5.65 -1.09
CA HIS A 115 -6.63 -5.99 -2.52
C HIS A 115 -5.20 -5.89 -3.05
N ASN A 116 -4.21 -6.42 -2.32
CA ASN A 116 -2.94 -6.82 -2.98
C ASN A 116 -3.23 -8.06 -3.85
N LYS A 117 -4.10 -7.93 -4.85
CA LYS A 117 -4.29 -8.96 -5.88
C LYS A 117 -3.06 -8.90 -6.77
N ILE A 118 -2.19 -9.88 -6.58
CA ILE A 118 -0.99 -10.04 -7.38
C ILE A 118 -1.42 -10.49 -8.78
N THR A 119 -1.34 -9.60 -9.77
CA THR A 119 -1.41 -9.98 -11.18
C THR A 119 -0.03 -10.06 -11.84
N GLN A 120 1.05 -9.66 -11.13
CA GLN A 120 2.40 -9.51 -11.72
C GLN A 120 3.58 -10.08 -10.88
N GLY A 121 3.34 -10.87 -9.82
CA GLY A 121 4.38 -11.45 -8.93
C GLY A 121 4.65 -10.65 -7.63
N LEU A 122 5.74 -10.98 -6.92
CA LEU A 122 6.19 -10.34 -5.67
C LEU A 122 6.03 -8.80 -5.70
N VAL A 123 5.26 -8.25 -4.76
CA VAL A 123 5.06 -6.80 -4.61
C VAL A 123 6.31 -6.16 -4.04
N ASN A 124 6.99 -5.35 -4.84
CA ASN A 124 8.15 -4.59 -4.39
C ASN A 124 7.73 -3.38 -3.56
N GLN A 125 8.61 -2.93 -2.65
CA GLN A 125 8.41 -1.68 -1.91
C GLN A 125 8.13 -0.52 -2.88
N GLY A 126 6.99 0.16 -2.72
CA GLY A 126 6.53 1.26 -3.57
C GLY A 126 5.47 0.88 -4.62
N GLN A 127 5.30 -0.40 -4.94
CA GLN A 127 4.37 -0.85 -6.00
C GLN A 127 2.90 -0.60 -5.64
N TYR A 128 2.52 -0.67 -4.35
CA TYR A 128 1.18 -0.28 -3.87
C TYR A 128 0.80 1.16 -4.24
N ALA A 129 1.73 2.10 -4.07
CA ALA A 129 1.49 3.50 -4.40
C ALA A 129 1.30 3.67 -5.92
N ILE A 130 2.07 2.93 -6.72
CA ILE A 130 1.94 2.95 -8.19
C ILE A 130 0.61 2.37 -8.65
N ASP A 131 0.19 1.24 -8.10
CA ASP A 131 -1.10 0.63 -8.45
C ASP A 131 -2.26 1.56 -8.11
N ARG A 132 -2.22 2.24 -6.96
CA ARG A 132 -3.25 3.24 -6.62
C ARG A 132 -3.20 4.46 -7.54
N LEU A 133 -2.02 4.93 -7.91
CA LEU A 133 -1.89 6.02 -8.88
C LEU A 133 -2.43 5.64 -10.26
N ASN A 134 -2.18 4.42 -10.73
CA ASN A 134 -2.76 3.89 -11.95
C ASN A 134 -4.29 3.76 -11.85
N GLN A 135 -4.82 3.34 -10.70
CA GLN A 135 -6.27 3.30 -10.47
C GLN A 135 -6.90 4.70 -10.52
N LEU A 136 -6.26 5.68 -9.88
CA LEU A 136 -6.69 7.09 -9.90
C LEU A 136 -6.72 7.62 -11.34
N PHE A 137 -5.66 7.34 -12.11
CA PHE A 137 -5.61 7.65 -13.53
C PHE A 137 -6.78 7.05 -14.30
N ARG A 138 -7.03 5.74 -14.17
CA ARG A 138 -8.14 5.08 -14.85
C ARG A 138 -9.49 5.66 -14.47
N SER A 139 -9.69 5.98 -13.19
CA SER A 139 -10.98 6.44 -12.67
C SER A 139 -11.29 7.88 -13.09
N HIS A 140 -10.28 8.75 -13.18
CA HIS A 140 -10.49 10.18 -13.38
C HIS A 140 -10.06 10.72 -14.76
N SER A 141 -9.34 9.92 -15.56
CA SER A 141 -8.92 10.32 -16.92
C SER A 141 -10.04 10.77 -17.87
N PRO A 142 -11.32 10.34 -17.73
CA PRO A 142 -12.40 10.87 -18.56
C PRO A 142 -12.68 12.36 -18.29
N ASN A 143 -12.45 12.83 -17.07
CA ASN A 143 -12.85 14.18 -16.62
C ASN A 143 -11.65 15.11 -16.40
N MET A 144 -10.46 14.57 -16.17
CA MET A 144 -9.25 15.37 -15.99
C MET A 144 -8.06 14.84 -16.79
N ARG A 145 -7.11 15.74 -17.06
CA ARG A 145 -5.81 15.37 -17.60
C ARG A 145 -4.83 15.15 -16.45
N LEU A 146 -4.32 13.92 -16.36
CA LEU A 146 -3.27 13.57 -15.41
C LEU A 146 -1.90 13.61 -16.11
N LEU A 147 -0.93 14.21 -15.43
CA LEU A 147 0.43 14.39 -15.91
C LEU A 147 1.40 14.17 -14.76
N THR A 148 2.45 13.39 -15.02
CA THR A 148 3.57 13.19 -14.08
C THR A 148 4.80 13.92 -14.59
N ILE A 149 5.47 14.65 -13.70
CA ILE A 149 6.78 15.27 -13.99
C ILE A 149 7.83 14.57 -13.12
N TYR A 150 8.72 13.83 -13.75
CA TYR A 150 9.84 13.16 -13.11
C TYR A 150 10.93 14.18 -12.74
N ILE A 151 11.26 14.30 -11.46
CA ILE A 151 12.21 15.28 -10.92
C ILE A 151 13.52 14.59 -10.49
N ALA A 152 14.43 15.34 -9.87
CA ALA A 152 15.66 14.82 -9.28
C ALA A 152 15.41 13.70 -8.26
N GLU A 153 16.30 12.71 -8.21
CA GLU A 153 16.18 11.58 -7.29
C GLU A 153 16.31 12.06 -5.84
N ALA A 154 15.34 11.71 -4.99
CA ALA A 154 15.42 12.03 -3.57
C ALA A 154 16.52 11.22 -2.86
N HIS A 155 16.78 10.01 -3.33
CA HIS A 155 17.71 9.06 -2.74
C HIS A 155 18.68 8.47 -3.78
N ALA A 156 19.34 9.33 -4.55
CA ALA A 156 20.41 8.90 -5.46
C ALA A 156 21.53 8.17 -4.70
N ARG A 157 22.07 7.11 -5.30
CA ARG A 157 23.14 6.28 -4.73
C ARG A 157 24.42 7.08 -4.46
N ASP A 158 24.72 8.05 -5.31
CA ASP A 158 25.92 8.88 -5.28
C ASP A 158 25.77 10.20 -4.50
N GLN A 159 24.58 10.49 -3.94
CA GLN A 159 24.35 11.72 -3.17
C GLN A 159 23.75 11.46 -1.77
N TRP A 160 22.55 10.87 -1.70
CA TRP A 160 21.80 10.70 -0.45
C TRP A 160 21.22 9.28 -0.33
N PRO A 161 22.08 8.26 -0.19
CA PRO A 161 21.63 6.89 -0.27
C PRO A 161 20.76 6.48 0.94
N ALA A 162 19.63 5.83 0.68
CA ALA A 162 18.69 5.28 1.66
C ALA A 162 18.60 3.75 1.54
N GLY A 163 19.75 3.07 1.59
CA GLY A 163 19.83 1.62 1.40
C GLY A 163 19.77 1.19 -0.07
N LYS A 164 20.18 -0.05 -0.35
CA LYS A 164 20.44 -0.53 -1.72
C LYS A 164 19.18 -0.69 -2.58
N THR A 165 18.02 -0.91 -1.96
CA THR A 165 16.75 -1.08 -2.66
C THR A 165 16.11 0.25 -3.07
N ILE A 166 16.29 1.30 -2.26
CA ILE A 166 15.77 2.65 -2.52
C ILE A 166 16.74 3.40 -3.44
N SER A 167 18.05 3.33 -3.15
CA SER A 167 19.09 4.02 -3.91
C SER A 167 19.66 3.16 -5.02
N CYS A 168 18.77 2.83 -5.96
CA CYS A 168 19.08 1.95 -7.08
C CYS A 168 19.61 2.68 -8.33
N VAL A 169 19.52 4.00 -8.39
CA VAL A 169 20.04 4.85 -9.48
C VAL A 169 20.94 5.96 -8.94
N ASP A 170 21.86 6.45 -9.78
CA ASP A 170 22.67 7.64 -9.49
C ASP A 170 21.89 8.90 -9.90
N GLN A 171 22.29 10.07 -9.39
CA GLN A 171 21.68 11.33 -9.77
C GLN A 171 21.99 11.63 -11.25
N PRO A 172 20.97 11.90 -12.10
CA PRO A 172 21.21 12.23 -13.49
C PRO A 172 22.01 13.54 -13.61
N LYS A 173 23.03 13.52 -14.47
CA LYS A 173 23.90 14.67 -14.80
C LYS A 173 23.52 15.29 -16.16
N THR A 174 22.76 14.57 -16.98
CA THR A 174 22.23 15.06 -18.25
C THR A 174 20.73 14.76 -18.37
N LEU A 175 20.07 15.41 -19.32
CA LEU A 175 18.64 15.20 -19.56
C LEU A 175 18.36 13.77 -20.05
N GLU A 176 19.26 13.21 -20.85
CA GLU A 176 19.18 11.84 -21.37
C GLU A 176 19.21 10.82 -20.23
N GLN A 177 20.09 11.02 -19.23
CA GLN A 177 20.13 10.16 -18.05
C GLN A 177 18.84 10.26 -17.22
N ARG A 178 18.27 11.46 -17.10
CA ARG A 178 16.98 11.64 -16.40
C ARG A 178 15.84 10.95 -17.15
N LEU A 179 15.82 11.04 -18.47
CA LEU A 179 14.86 10.33 -19.32
C LEU A 179 15.03 8.81 -19.17
N GLU A 180 16.26 8.32 -19.11
CA GLU A 180 16.55 6.91 -18.90
C GLU A 180 16.01 6.42 -17.54
N ASN A 181 16.30 7.14 -16.44
CA ASN A 181 15.76 6.83 -15.12
C ASN A 181 14.21 6.81 -15.11
N ALA A 182 13.59 7.83 -15.73
CA ALA A 182 12.13 7.92 -15.84
C ALA A 182 11.54 6.75 -16.64
N CYS A 183 12.16 6.36 -17.76
CA CYS A 183 11.76 5.20 -18.56
C CYS A 183 11.92 3.89 -17.78
N GLN A 184 13.04 3.70 -17.07
CA GLN A 184 13.26 2.53 -16.23
C GLN A 184 12.19 2.43 -15.13
N PHE A 185 11.88 3.53 -14.45
CA PHE A 185 10.80 3.59 -13.47
C PHE A 185 9.45 3.21 -14.08
N LYS A 186 9.10 3.81 -15.23
CA LYS A 186 7.85 3.56 -15.92
C LYS A 186 7.68 2.09 -16.30
N ASN A 187 8.73 1.49 -16.86
CA ASN A 187 8.72 0.10 -17.29
C ASN A 187 8.69 -0.86 -16.09
N LYS A 188 9.49 -0.59 -15.06
CA LYS A 188 9.59 -1.45 -13.87
C LYS A 188 8.28 -1.58 -13.12
N TYR A 189 7.54 -0.47 -12.98
CA TYR A 189 6.31 -0.44 -12.19
C TYR A 189 5.03 -0.38 -13.04
N ASN A 190 5.14 -0.57 -14.35
CA ASN A 190 4.01 -0.46 -15.29
C ASN A 190 3.20 0.84 -15.06
N PHE A 191 3.90 1.98 -14.97
CA PHE A 191 3.29 3.27 -14.66
C PHE A 191 2.54 3.82 -15.89
N GLU A 192 1.23 4.02 -15.77
CA GLU A 192 0.36 4.23 -16.94
C GLU A 192 0.26 5.70 -17.37
N MET A 193 0.41 6.63 -16.42
CA MET A 193 0.25 8.05 -16.69
C MET A 193 1.30 8.59 -17.68
N LEU A 194 0.92 9.66 -18.38
CA LEU A 194 1.86 10.44 -19.17
C LEU A 194 2.95 11.00 -18.24
N MET A 195 4.20 10.72 -18.59
CA MET A 195 5.37 11.14 -17.82
C MET A 195 6.24 12.03 -18.67
N LEU A 196 6.51 13.23 -18.18
CA LEU A 196 7.54 14.14 -18.66
C LEU A 196 8.68 14.17 -17.64
N VAL A 197 9.79 14.80 -18.00
CA VAL A 197 10.92 15.03 -17.11
C VAL A 197 11.09 16.52 -16.85
N ASP A 198 11.48 16.89 -15.64
CA ASP A 198 11.88 18.26 -15.33
C ASP A 198 13.21 18.61 -16.03
N SER A 199 13.44 19.91 -16.26
CA SER A 199 14.71 20.41 -16.80
C SER A 199 15.88 20.09 -15.85
N MET A 200 17.10 20.03 -16.39
CA MET A 200 18.30 19.82 -15.55
C MET A 200 18.52 20.94 -14.52
N ASP A 201 17.98 22.13 -14.76
CA ASP A 201 17.95 23.23 -13.80
C ASP A 201 16.92 23.05 -12.67
N ASN A 202 16.13 21.97 -12.73
CA ASN A 202 15.03 21.65 -11.81
C ASN A 202 13.96 22.76 -11.75
N THR A 203 13.62 23.36 -12.91
CA THR A 203 12.76 24.54 -12.99
C THR A 203 11.36 24.24 -12.43
N PHE A 204 10.78 23.08 -12.76
CA PHE A 204 9.45 22.71 -12.27
C PHE A 204 9.49 22.48 -10.76
N HIS A 205 10.45 21.68 -10.26
CA HIS A 205 10.61 21.44 -8.84
C HIS A 205 10.78 22.75 -8.06
N LYS A 206 11.67 23.66 -8.50
CA LYS A 206 11.91 24.96 -7.85
C LYS A 206 10.66 25.84 -7.84
N THR A 207 9.85 25.79 -8.90
CA THR A 207 8.65 26.62 -9.03
C THR A 207 7.51 26.12 -8.14
N TYR A 208 7.29 24.80 -8.07
CA TYR A 208 6.13 24.22 -7.38
C TYR A 208 6.44 23.67 -5.98
N GLY A 209 7.72 23.46 -5.65
CA GLY A 209 8.17 22.88 -4.39
C GLY A 209 7.88 21.38 -4.31
N SER A 210 8.27 20.64 -5.35
CA SER A 210 7.81 19.26 -5.58
C SER A 210 8.64 18.15 -4.92
N TRP A 211 9.71 18.48 -4.20
CA TRP A 211 10.61 17.46 -3.64
C TRP A 211 10.10 16.99 -2.26
N PRO A 212 10.19 15.69 -1.92
CA PRO A 212 10.71 14.60 -2.76
C PRO A 212 9.73 14.10 -3.82
N PHE A 213 8.43 14.30 -3.61
CA PHE A 213 7.35 14.16 -4.60
C PHE A 213 6.13 14.96 -4.09
N ARG A 214 5.21 15.37 -4.98
CA ARG A 214 4.05 16.21 -4.63
C ARG A 214 2.92 16.08 -5.66
N PHE A 215 1.68 16.23 -5.20
CA PHE A 215 0.49 16.29 -6.07
C PHE A 215 -0.06 17.71 -6.14
N TYR A 216 -0.56 18.08 -7.32
CA TYR A 216 -1.12 19.40 -7.60
C TYR A 216 -2.36 19.24 -8.48
N ILE A 217 -3.34 20.14 -8.30
CA ILE A 217 -4.43 20.31 -9.26
C ILE A 217 -4.40 21.75 -9.76
N ILE A 218 -4.33 21.87 -11.09
CA ILE A 218 -4.36 23.15 -11.78
C ILE A 218 -5.64 23.19 -12.61
N ASN A 219 -6.43 24.24 -12.43
CA ASN A 219 -7.62 24.48 -13.22
C ASN A 219 -7.61 25.92 -13.74
N ASN A 220 -7.85 26.10 -15.04
CA ASN A 220 -7.86 27.42 -15.70
C ASN A 220 -6.63 28.28 -15.36
N GLY A 221 -5.44 27.66 -15.37
CA GLY A 221 -4.16 28.32 -15.09
C GLY A 221 -3.90 28.64 -13.62
N LYS A 222 -4.77 28.22 -12.69
CA LYS A 222 -4.60 28.45 -11.25
C LYS A 222 -4.34 27.14 -10.52
N LEU A 223 -3.36 27.16 -9.62
CA LEU A 223 -3.13 26.08 -8.66
C LEU A 223 -4.26 26.12 -7.62
N ILE A 224 -5.13 25.11 -7.60
CA ILE A 224 -6.30 25.05 -6.72
C ILE A 224 -6.20 23.96 -5.64
N PHE A 225 -5.24 23.06 -5.78
CA PHE A 225 -4.89 22.08 -4.75
C PHE A 225 -3.39 21.81 -4.80
N LYS A 226 -2.78 21.70 -3.62
CA LYS A 226 -1.42 21.21 -3.41
C LYS A 226 -1.51 20.25 -2.24
N ALA A 227 -1.18 18.98 -2.48
CA ALA A 227 -1.19 17.99 -1.41
C ALA A 227 -0.10 18.34 -0.39
N GLU A 228 -0.40 18.20 0.90
CA GLU A 228 0.56 18.34 1.98
C GLU A 228 0.92 16.94 2.52
N PRO A 229 2.17 16.71 2.94
CA PRO A 229 2.57 15.43 3.50
C PRO A 229 1.80 15.20 4.80
N GLY A 230 1.32 13.97 5.01
CA GLY A 230 0.60 13.62 6.24
C GLY A 230 1.48 13.80 7.48
N GLU A 231 0.89 14.33 8.55
CA GLU A 231 1.58 14.77 9.79
C GLU A 231 2.43 13.66 10.46
N THR A 232 2.08 12.39 10.25
CA THR A 232 2.69 11.26 10.97
C THR A 232 3.50 10.29 10.11
N THR A 233 3.30 10.28 8.79
CA THR A 233 3.91 9.28 7.89
C THR A 233 4.81 9.88 6.82
N TYR A 234 4.81 11.22 6.65
CA TYR A 234 5.43 11.90 5.50
C TYR A 234 4.98 11.33 4.13
N ALA A 235 3.93 10.52 4.11
CA ALA A 235 3.29 9.97 2.93
C ALA A 235 2.07 10.82 2.58
N TYR A 236 1.63 10.78 1.32
CA TYR A 236 0.40 11.46 0.90
C TYR A 236 -0.75 10.48 0.89
N ASP A 237 -1.87 10.88 1.48
CA ASP A 237 -3.11 10.12 1.42
C ASP A 237 -3.78 10.34 0.05
N LEU A 238 -3.68 9.34 -0.83
CA LEU A 238 -4.32 9.41 -2.15
C LEU A 238 -5.85 9.42 -2.06
N ASN A 239 -6.45 9.05 -0.92
CA ASN A 239 -7.89 9.20 -0.71
C ASN A 239 -8.30 10.65 -0.46
N GLU A 240 -7.42 11.49 0.11
CA GLU A 240 -7.66 12.92 0.22
C GLU A 240 -7.78 13.54 -1.17
N LEU A 241 -6.92 13.11 -2.10
CA LEU A 241 -6.95 13.53 -3.48
C LEU A 241 -8.26 13.10 -4.17
N ASP A 242 -8.67 11.83 -4.04
CA ASP A 242 -9.97 11.37 -4.59
C ASP A 242 -11.15 12.14 -4.00
N THR A 243 -11.17 12.31 -2.67
CA THR A 243 -12.23 13.06 -1.97
C THR A 243 -12.30 14.50 -2.47
N TRP A 244 -11.14 15.15 -2.66
CA TRP A 244 -11.09 16.51 -3.19
C TRP A 244 -11.65 16.57 -4.61
N ILE A 245 -11.26 15.62 -5.47
CA ILE A 245 -11.69 15.54 -6.87
C ILE A 245 -13.21 15.33 -6.95
N ASP A 246 -13.76 14.38 -6.20
CA ASP A 246 -15.18 14.08 -6.20
C ASP A 246 -16.00 15.30 -5.74
N ASN A 247 -15.57 15.97 -4.67
CA ASN A 247 -16.20 17.19 -4.18
C ASN A 247 -16.10 18.36 -5.17
N PHE A 248 -15.06 18.40 -6.00
CA PHE A 248 -14.90 19.45 -7.01
C PHE A 248 -15.93 19.30 -8.14
N TYR A 249 -16.25 18.07 -8.56
CA TYR A 249 -17.24 17.80 -9.61
C TYR A 249 -18.69 17.79 -9.13
N GLN A 250 -18.94 17.68 -7.84
CA GLN A 250 -20.29 17.78 -7.25
C GLN A 250 -20.79 19.21 -7.08
N ARG A 251 -19.95 20.22 -7.35
CA ARG A 251 -20.29 21.65 -7.26
C ARG A 251 -20.72 22.20 -8.61
#